data_AF-A0A3C1WV48-F1
#
_entry.id   AF-A0A3C1WV48-F1
#
_cell.length_a   1.000
_cell.length_b   1.000
_cell.length_c   1.000
_cell.angle_alpha   90.00
_cell.angle_beta   90.00
_cell.angle_gamma   90.00
#
_symmetry.space_group_name_H-M   'P 1'
#
loop_
_entity.id
_entity.type
_entity.pdbx_description
1 polymer ?
#
loop_
_entity_poly.entity_id
_entity_poly.type
_entity_poly.pdbx_seq_one_letter_code
_entity_poly.pdbx_strand_id
1 'polypeptide(L)'
;LAYFDQKSTVDYIGAVQGIPVCFDAKECREDTFPMHNIHEHQMVFMEDFEGQDGISFFLLYFKNHDKYYYMRFEEALKFWNRSKNGGRKSLRIEELDDDFFFESSNGYFLPYLDMINKDLDRRNT
;
A
#
# COMPACT_ATOMS: atom_id res chain seq x y z
N LEU A 1 5.75 11.73 32.07
CA LEU A 1 4.68 11.36 31.12
C LEU A 1 5.33 11.30 29.74
N ALA A 2 5.40 10.12 29.13
CA ALA A 2 5.88 9.98 27.77
C ALA A 2 4.69 10.18 26.82
N TYR A 3 4.83 11.11 25.88
CA TYR A 3 3.86 11.31 24.79
C TYR A 3 4.33 10.49 23.60
N PHE A 4 3.43 9.75 22.96
CA PHE A 4 3.72 9.15 21.66
C PHE A 4 3.77 10.28 20.65
N ASP A 5 4.98 10.60 20.19
CA ASP A 5 5.18 11.53 19.09
C ASP A 5 4.61 10.90 17.81
N GLN A 6 3.86 11.67 17.05
CA GLN A 6 3.20 11.16 15.84
C GLN A 6 4.29 10.83 14.81
N LYS A 7 4.53 9.54 14.57
CA LYS A 7 5.47 9.09 13.53
C LYS A 7 5.12 9.82 12.23
N SER A 8 6.04 10.62 11.74
CA SER A 8 5.87 11.43 10.52
C SER A 8 6.31 10.68 9.26
N THR A 9 6.74 9.43 9.40
CA THR A 9 7.31 8.60 8.33
C THR A 9 6.53 7.29 8.20
N VAL A 10 6.53 6.73 7.00
CA VAL A 10 6.10 5.34 6.74
C VAL A 10 6.93 4.34 7.56
N ASP A 11 6.36 3.16 7.84
CA ASP A 11 6.95 2.19 8.75
C ASP A 11 8.13 1.39 8.16
N TYR A 12 8.17 1.19 6.83
CA TYR A 12 9.23 0.43 6.15
C TYR A 12 9.85 1.24 5.01
N ILE A 13 11.18 1.31 5.00
CA ILE A 13 11.98 1.95 3.94
C ILE A 13 13.20 1.06 3.67
N GLY A 14 13.58 0.92 2.41
CA GLY A 14 14.75 0.17 1.99
C GLY A 14 15.11 0.42 0.52
N ALA A 15 15.92 -0.49 -0.03
CA ALA A 15 16.22 -0.52 -1.44
C ALA A 15 16.20 -1.96 -1.95
N VAL A 16 15.61 -2.18 -3.12
CA VAL A 16 15.55 -3.47 -3.80
C VAL A 16 16.31 -3.34 -5.10
N GLN A 17 17.42 -4.07 -5.24
CA GLN A 17 18.26 -4.05 -6.45
C GLN A 17 18.65 -2.63 -6.91
N GLY A 18 18.86 -1.71 -5.97
CA GLY A 18 19.22 -0.31 -6.25
C GLY A 18 18.03 0.65 -6.40
N ILE A 19 16.80 0.13 -6.40
CA ILE A 19 15.57 0.94 -6.46
C ILE A 19 15.14 1.30 -5.03
N PRO A 20 14.98 2.58 -4.69
CA PRO A 20 14.42 2.99 -3.41
C PRO A 20 12.98 2.47 -3.25
N VAL A 21 12.68 1.87 -2.10
CA VAL A 21 11.35 1.31 -1.80
C VAL A 21 10.88 1.78 -0.43
N CYS A 22 9.63 2.19 -0.31
CA CYS A 22 8.99 2.37 0.98
C CYS A 22 7.55 1.83 1.00
N PHE A 23 7.07 1.38 2.16
CA PHE A 23 5.69 0.90 2.29
C PHE A 23 5.19 0.94 3.72
N ASP A 24 3.87 0.78 3.84
CA ASP A 24 3.18 0.55 5.11
C ASP A 24 2.28 -0.69 4.98
N ALA A 25 2.06 -1.41 6.07
CA ALA A 25 1.27 -2.63 6.10
C ALA A 25 0.00 -2.42 6.94
N LYS A 26 -1.15 -2.79 6.39
CA LYS A 26 -2.45 -2.68 7.06
C LYS A 26 -3.21 -3.99 6.95
N GLU A 27 -4.14 -4.20 7.86
CA GLU A 27 -5.02 -5.35 7.87
C GLU A 27 -6.49 -4.92 7.90
N CYS A 28 -7.34 -5.73 7.28
CA CYS A 28 -8.79 -5.59 7.38
C CYS A 28 -9.44 -6.96 7.48
N ARG A 29 -10.50 -7.06 8.28
CA ARG A 29 -11.33 -8.27 8.35
C ARG A 29 -12.45 -8.23 7.32
N GLU A 30 -12.99 -7.06 7.03
CA GLU A 30 -14.14 -6.91 6.14
C GLU A 30 -13.73 -6.88 4.67
N ASP A 31 -14.71 -7.07 3.77
CA ASP A 31 -14.57 -6.86 2.33
C ASP A 31 -14.34 -5.38 1.96
N THR A 32 -14.37 -4.49 2.96
CA THR A 32 -14.15 -3.06 2.82
C THR A 32 -13.03 -2.58 3.72
N PHE A 33 -12.01 -1.93 3.14
CA PHE A 33 -10.96 -1.25 3.89
C PHE A 33 -11.33 0.23 4.13
N PRO A 34 -11.45 0.70 5.39
CA PRO A 34 -11.76 2.10 5.68
C PRO A 34 -10.60 3.05 5.37
N MET A 35 -10.85 4.14 4.64
CA MET A 35 -9.78 5.07 4.23
C MET A 35 -9.15 5.82 5.41
N HIS A 36 -9.82 5.93 6.55
CA HIS A 36 -9.25 6.58 7.75
C HIS A 36 -8.10 5.77 8.39
N ASN A 37 -7.90 4.52 7.97
CA ASN A 37 -6.75 3.71 8.38
C ASN A 37 -5.45 4.10 7.65
N ILE A 38 -5.57 4.89 6.57
CA ILE A 38 -4.44 5.58 5.95
C ILE A 38 -4.41 7.00 6.52
N HIS A 39 -3.24 7.47 6.89
CA HIS A 39 -3.03 8.78 7.47
C HIS A 39 -2.38 9.72 6.44
N GLU A 40 -2.66 11.01 6.57
CA GLU A 40 -2.18 12.03 5.62
C GLU A 40 -0.65 12.07 5.51
N HIS A 41 0.07 11.90 6.62
CA HIS A 41 1.54 11.87 6.61
C HIS A 41 2.10 10.70 5.78
N GLN A 42 1.42 9.54 5.72
CA GLN A 42 1.83 8.42 4.85
C GLN A 42 1.68 8.84 3.38
N MET A 43 0.54 9.43 3.03
CA MET A 43 0.28 9.87 1.65
C MET A 43 1.28 10.92 1.19
N VAL A 44 1.54 11.94 2.01
CA VAL A 44 2.51 13.00 1.71
C VAL A 44 3.92 12.43 1.56
N PHE A 45 4.35 11.58 2.50
CA PHE A 45 5.67 10.96 2.42
C PHE A 45 5.84 10.10 1.16
N MET A 46 4.84 9.28 0.82
CA MET A 46 4.87 8.41 -0.34
C MET A 46 4.83 9.19 -1.65
N GLU A 47 4.08 10.30 -1.71
CA GLU A 47 4.06 11.22 -2.85
C GLU A 47 5.44 11.84 -3.10
N ASP A 48 6.07 12.39 -2.05
CA ASP A 48 7.40 12.97 -2.12
C ASP A 48 8.48 11.93 -2.48
N PHE A 49 8.28 10.67 -2.07
CA PHE A 49 9.17 9.55 -2.36
C PHE A 49 9.06 9.10 -3.83
N GLU A 50 7.85 8.96 -4.36
CA GLU A 50 7.59 8.66 -5.78
C GLU A 50 8.08 9.79 -6.69
N GLY A 51 7.98 11.04 -6.24
CA GLY A 51 8.55 12.20 -6.94
C GLY A 51 10.09 12.17 -7.10
N GLN A 52 10.78 11.24 -6.42
CA GLN A 52 12.22 11.00 -6.50
C GLN A 52 12.55 9.64 -7.14
N ASP A 53 11.67 9.13 -8.00
CA ASP A 53 11.80 7.84 -8.68
C ASP A 53 11.87 6.62 -7.73
N GLY A 54 11.34 6.77 -6.51
CA GLY A 54 11.16 5.67 -5.58
C GLY A 54 9.84 4.93 -5.79
N ILE A 55 9.78 3.65 -5.39
CA ILE A 55 8.55 2.88 -5.39
C ILE A 55 7.91 2.92 -4.02
N SER A 56 6.62 3.25 -3.97
CA SER A 56 5.83 3.23 -2.74
C SER A 56 4.52 2.47 -2.90
N PHE A 57 4.15 1.72 -1.88
CA PHE A 57 2.92 0.92 -1.87
C PHE A 57 2.39 0.66 -0.46
N PHE A 58 1.16 0.14 -0.37
CA PHE A 58 0.63 -0.45 0.86
C PHE A 58 0.50 -1.97 0.69
N LEU A 59 0.82 -2.72 1.73
CA LEU A 59 0.48 -4.13 1.83
C LEU A 59 -0.80 -4.27 2.65
N LEU A 60 -1.87 -4.74 2.01
CA LEU A 60 -3.14 -4.96 2.68
C LEU A 60 -3.36 -6.46 2.90
N TYR A 61 -3.66 -6.85 4.14
CA TYR A 61 -4.05 -8.21 4.47
C TYR A 61 -5.57 -8.31 4.70
N PHE A 62 -6.28 -9.03 3.83
CA PHE A 62 -7.71 -9.30 3.94
C PHE A 62 -7.94 -10.61 4.70
N LYS A 63 -8.10 -10.50 6.02
CA LYS A 63 -8.14 -11.66 6.94
C LYS A 63 -9.24 -12.67 6.63
N ASN A 64 -10.43 -12.23 6.25
CA ASN A 64 -11.53 -13.16 5.94
C ASN A 64 -11.32 -13.93 4.62
N HIS A 65 -10.43 -13.42 3.75
CA HIS A 65 -10.09 -14.04 2.48
C HIS A 65 -8.75 -14.77 2.51
N ASP A 66 -7.97 -14.61 3.59
CA ASP A 66 -6.59 -15.10 3.74
C ASP A 66 -5.69 -14.71 2.55
N LYS A 67 -5.82 -13.46 2.08
CA LYS A 67 -5.08 -12.94 0.92
C LYS A 67 -4.43 -11.61 1.20
N TYR A 68 -3.27 -11.40 0.59
CA TYR A 68 -2.56 -10.14 0.58
C TYR A 68 -2.80 -9.41 -0.72
N TYR A 69 -2.73 -8.09 -0.66
CA TYR A 69 -2.86 -7.21 -1.80
C TYR A 69 -1.76 -6.15 -1.80
N TYR A 70 -1.12 -6.00 -2.96
CA TYR A 70 -0.14 -4.95 -3.21
C TYR A 70 -0.84 -3.73 -3.80
N MET A 71 -1.10 -2.74 -2.96
CA MET A 71 -1.73 -1.49 -3.39
C MET A 71 -0.68 -0.48 -3.81
N ARG A 72 -0.54 -0.29 -5.12
CA ARG A 72 0.32 0.75 -5.71
C ARG A 72 -0.07 2.14 -5.17
N PHE A 73 0.90 3.04 -5.03
CA PHE A 73 0.63 4.40 -4.56
C PHE A 73 -0.38 5.16 -5.43
N GLU A 74 -0.32 5.01 -6.77
CA GLU A 74 -1.31 5.62 -7.69
C GLU A 74 -2.75 5.24 -7.30
N GLU A 75 -2.95 3.98 -6.91
CA GLU A 75 -4.25 3.43 -6.57
C GLU A 75 -4.70 3.92 -5.19
N ALA A 76 -3.78 3.93 -4.22
CA ALA A 76 -4.02 4.52 -2.91
C ALA A 76 -4.43 6.00 -3.03
N LEU A 77 -3.72 6.78 -3.86
CA LEU A 77 -4.00 8.20 -4.10
C LEU A 77 -5.39 8.41 -4.72
N LYS A 78 -5.78 7.57 -5.68
CA LYS A 78 -7.13 7.59 -6.26
C LYS A 78 -8.21 7.39 -5.20
N PHE A 79 -8.09 6.37 -4.36
CA PHE A 79 -9.07 6.10 -3.30
C PHE A 79 -9.05 7.16 -2.19
N TRP A 80 -7.88 7.69 -1.86
CA TRP A 80 -7.69 8.79 -0.92
C TRP A 80 -8.41 10.05 -1.37
N ASN A 81 -8.15 10.50 -2.60
CA ASN A 81 -8.77 11.70 -3.17
C ASN A 81 -10.28 11.55 -3.32
N ARG A 82 -10.77 10.37 -3.72
CA ARG A 82 -12.21 10.08 -3.71
C ARG A 82 -12.83 10.30 -2.34
N SER A 83 -12.21 9.79 -1.28
CA SER A 83 -12.71 9.94 0.10
C SER A 83 -12.66 11.40 0.57
N LYS A 84 -11.62 12.16 0.19
CA LYS A 84 -11.47 13.59 0.54
C LYS A 84 -12.49 14.48 -0.19
N ASN A 85 -12.83 14.13 -1.43
CA ASN A 85 -13.78 14.87 -2.26
C ASN A 85 -15.26 14.52 -1.99
N GLY A 86 -15.57 13.99 -0.80
CA GLY A 86 -16.94 13.67 -0.39
C GLY A 86 -17.51 12.37 -0.97
N GLY A 87 -16.69 11.58 -1.67
CA GLY A 87 -17.04 10.25 -2.14
C GLY A 87 -17.00 9.19 -1.03
N ARG A 88 -16.96 7.93 -1.44
CA ARG A 88 -16.92 6.78 -0.53
C ARG A 88 -15.66 6.81 0.36
N LYS A 89 -15.85 6.65 1.68
CA LYS A 89 -14.79 6.64 2.72
C LYS A 89 -14.17 5.26 2.99
N SER A 90 -14.38 4.33 2.08
CA SER A 90 -13.79 2.99 2.09
C SER A 90 -13.49 2.57 0.66
N LEU A 91 -12.61 1.59 0.50
CA LEU A 91 -12.42 0.82 -0.73
C LEU A 91 -12.97 -0.58 -0.51
N ARG A 92 -13.60 -1.17 -1.52
CA ARG A 92 -14.00 -2.59 -1.49
C ARG A 92 -12.97 -3.45 -2.19
N ILE A 93 -12.86 -4.71 -1.75
CA ILE A 93 -12.02 -5.71 -2.39
C ILE A 93 -12.35 -5.90 -3.88
N GLU A 94 -13.62 -5.77 -4.27
CA GLU A 94 -14.09 -5.85 -5.67
C GLU A 94 -13.63 -4.67 -6.55
N GLU A 95 -13.13 -3.58 -5.95
CA GLU A 95 -12.62 -2.42 -6.69
C GLU A 95 -11.12 -2.56 -6.99
N LEU A 96 -10.48 -3.60 -6.46
CA LEU A 96 -9.04 -3.84 -6.58
C LEU A 96 -8.71 -4.64 -7.83
N ASP A 97 -7.46 -4.50 -8.27
CA ASP A 97 -6.96 -5.18 -9.46
C ASP A 97 -6.54 -6.62 -9.13
N ASP A 98 -7.24 -7.61 -9.70
CA ASP A 98 -7.00 -9.04 -9.44
C ASP A 98 -5.53 -9.44 -9.64
N ASP A 99 -4.78 -8.72 -10.48
CA ASP A 99 -3.37 -8.97 -10.76
C ASP A 99 -2.42 -8.72 -9.57
N PHE A 100 -2.84 -7.94 -8.58
CA PHE A 100 -1.99 -7.57 -7.43
C PHE A 100 -2.37 -8.29 -6.13
N PHE A 101 -3.28 -9.26 -6.19
CA PHE A 101 -3.47 -10.20 -5.09
C PHE A 101 -2.39 -11.27 -5.10
N PHE A 102 -1.94 -11.64 -3.91
CA PHE A 102 -0.95 -12.70 -3.74
C PHE A 102 -1.14 -13.42 -2.40
N GLU A 103 -0.58 -14.62 -2.33
CA GLU A 103 -0.62 -15.48 -1.15
C GLU A 103 0.80 -15.79 -0.68
N SER A 104 0.93 -16.18 0.58
CA SER A 104 2.20 -16.71 1.09
C SER A 104 2.59 -17.96 0.29
N SER A 105 3.81 -18.01 -0.25
CA SER A 105 4.28 -19.14 -1.06
C SER A 105 5.73 -19.50 -0.74
N ASN A 106 6.12 -20.74 -1.07
CA ASN A 106 7.53 -21.20 -1.09
C ASN A 106 8.33 -20.98 0.21
N GLY A 107 7.67 -21.00 1.37
CA GLY A 107 8.32 -20.82 2.68
C GLY A 107 8.58 -19.36 3.08
N TYR A 108 8.19 -18.39 2.25
CA TYR A 108 8.20 -16.97 2.60
C TYR A 108 6.82 -16.52 3.06
N PHE A 109 6.76 -15.77 4.16
CA PHE A 109 5.49 -15.28 4.70
C PHE A 109 4.82 -14.24 3.79
N LEU A 110 5.57 -13.42 3.06
CA LEU A 110 5.00 -12.33 2.26
C LEU A 110 5.88 -12.03 1.02
N PRO A 111 5.61 -12.64 -0.15
CA PRO A 111 6.44 -12.48 -1.35
C PRO A 111 6.15 -11.16 -2.11
N TYR A 112 6.20 -10.02 -1.43
CA TYR A 112 5.89 -8.72 -2.04
C TYR A 112 6.91 -8.27 -3.10
N LEU A 113 8.11 -8.85 -3.13
CA LEU A 113 9.13 -8.53 -4.15
C LEU A 113 8.67 -8.90 -5.57
N ASP A 114 7.88 -9.97 -5.72
CA ASP A 114 7.33 -10.36 -7.01
C ASP A 114 6.30 -9.32 -7.50
N MET A 115 5.58 -8.68 -6.58
CA MET A 115 4.65 -7.60 -6.90
C MET A 115 5.36 -6.30 -7.27
N ILE A 116 6.52 -6.02 -6.68
CA ILE A 116 7.38 -4.91 -7.11
C ILE A 116 7.82 -5.09 -8.56
N ASN A 117 8.24 -6.31 -8.95
CA ASN A 117 8.59 -6.59 -10.35
C ASN A 117 7.40 -6.37 -11.28
N LYS A 118 6.20 -6.87 -10.91
CA LYS A 118 4.97 -6.65 -11.69
C LYS A 118 4.61 -5.16 -11.80
N ASP A 119 4.77 -4.38 -10.73
CA ASP A 119 4.55 -2.93 -10.73
C ASP A 119 5.52 -2.22 -11.70
N LEU A 120 6.80 -2.57 -11.63
CA LEU A 120 7.82 -2.04 -12.54
C LEU A 120 7.53 -2.37 -14.01
N ASP A 121 7.13 -3.60 -14.32
CA ASP A 121 6.77 -3.99 -15.69
C ASP A 121 5.58 -3.17 -16.22
N ARG A 122 4.60 -2.91 -15.36
CA ARG A 122 3.42 -2.08 -15.70
C ARG A 122 3.77 -0.61 -15.93
N ARG A 123 4.74 -0.05 -15.20
CA ARG A 123 5.20 1.34 -15.37
C ARG A 123 5.97 1.56 -16.69
N ASN A 124 6.54 0.50 -17.25
CA ASN A 124 7.33 0.54 -18.49
C ASN A 124 6.50 0.26 -19.77
N THR A 125 5.20 0.03 -19.63
CA THR A 125 4.26 -0.28 -20.73
C THR A 125 3.37 0.92 -21.03
#